data_AF-A0A8H6F868-F1
#
_entry.id   AF-A0A8H6F868-F1
#
_cell.length_a   1.000
_cell.length_b   1.000
_cell.length_c   1.000
_cell.angle_alpha   90.00
_cell.angle_beta   90.00
_cell.angle_gamma   90.00
#
_symmetry.space_group_name_H-M   'P 1'
#
loop_
_entity.id
_entity.type
_entity.pdbx_description
1 polymer ?
#
loop_
_entity_poly.entity_id
_entity_poly.type
_entity_poly.pdbx_seq_one_letter_code
_entity_poly.pdbx_strand_id
1 'polypeptide(L)'
;MYDYDPHAVHAPGDQHIKHVPLTSLSKLSPYSALTLSIVLVILFLLKQYIIEAFLLKRLYGSRYTQLNEVNRRGFVNHHIAGATKLMILVAAVYPFINVAFRYAVLNDPYARGSRVTLGDVLVVCTQVLVGMYIFELIYRVKISHISAMHHIGTIMVAQAAIAISLDLTREKDASIEFILCTVWGKPPTTTSGPQPRHRPPSPRKGPPTPYIPLELTSKPGAFDIVCELLPHIAIILYRLHPSSPLFLSRLFAFASATTLFGTLAETLVIFYLFGSLWPQWQLAFKIVTPILHCAFSATQLHGSHIFYRMWKRQVGILEGDVEGLEAGAAGVGGLEVRAEDSCATLTDEHARRSVLLPPEGKTTG
;
A
#
# COMPACT_ATOMS: atom_id res chain seq x y z
N MET A 1 -39.89 14.43 -4.88
CA MET A 1 -39.32 13.36 -4.05
C MET A 1 -39.23 12.16 -4.98
N TYR A 2 -38.04 11.87 -5.52
CA TYR A 2 -37.88 10.73 -6.43
C TYR A 2 -37.70 9.48 -5.57
N ASP A 3 -38.59 8.51 -5.74
CA ASP A 3 -38.46 7.17 -5.14
C ASP A 3 -37.18 6.52 -5.70
N TYR A 4 -36.18 6.41 -4.84
CA TYR A 4 -35.00 5.60 -5.10
C TYR A 4 -35.37 4.15 -4.77
N ASP A 5 -35.55 3.33 -5.80
CA ASP A 5 -35.71 1.88 -5.65
C ASP A 5 -34.31 1.25 -5.48
N PRO A 6 -33.94 0.78 -4.27
CA PRO A 6 -32.64 0.16 -4.03
C PRO A 6 -32.48 -1.21 -4.72
N HIS A 7 -33.52 -1.72 -5.40
CA HIS A 7 -33.52 -2.99 -6.10
C HIS A 7 -33.61 -2.85 -7.63
N ALA A 8 -33.60 -1.62 -8.16
CA ALA A 8 -33.54 -1.41 -9.60
C ALA A 8 -32.24 -1.98 -10.17
N VAL A 9 -32.37 -3.07 -10.94
CA VAL A 9 -31.25 -3.74 -11.60
C VAL A 9 -30.64 -2.76 -12.61
N HIS A 10 -29.47 -2.22 -12.30
CA HIS A 10 -28.73 -1.35 -13.22
C HIS A 10 -28.49 -2.05 -14.56
N ALA A 11 -28.70 -1.31 -15.66
CA ALA A 11 -28.43 -1.81 -16.99
C ALA A 11 -26.96 -2.28 -17.12
N PRO A 12 -26.68 -3.40 -17.81
CA PRO A 12 -25.32 -3.83 -18.06
C PRO A 12 -24.55 -2.73 -18.81
N GLY A 13 -23.58 -2.10 -18.14
CA GLY A 13 -22.82 -0.97 -18.68
C GLY A 13 -22.86 0.31 -17.83
N ASP A 14 -23.76 0.40 -16.85
CA ASP A 14 -23.76 1.52 -15.90
C ASP A 14 -22.61 1.37 -14.89
N GLN A 15 -21.85 2.46 -14.71
CA GLN A 15 -20.66 2.45 -13.86
C GLN A 15 -21.09 2.38 -12.39
N HIS A 16 -21.10 1.18 -11.80
CA HIS A 16 -21.55 0.93 -10.41
C HIS A 16 -20.90 1.87 -9.37
N ILE A 17 -19.63 2.26 -9.58
CA ILE A 17 -18.91 3.21 -8.72
C ILE A 17 -19.58 4.60 -8.67
N LYS A 18 -20.30 5.02 -9.70
CA LYS A 18 -20.99 6.32 -9.75
C LYS A 18 -22.27 6.37 -8.91
N HIS A 19 -22.78 5.22 -8.46
CA HIS A 19 -24.05 5.08 -7.75
C HIS A 19 -23.91 4.40 -6.38
N VAL A 20 -22.72 4.45 -5.77
CA VAL A 20 -22.50 3.89 -4.43
C VAL A 20 -23.36 4.67 -3.42
N PRO A 21 -24.27 4.00 -2.68
CA PRO A 21 -25.14 4.68 -1.73
C PRO A 21 -24.33 5.21 -0.55
N LEU A 22 -24.68 6.43 -0.11
CA LEU A 22 -24.12 7.08 1.07
C LEU A 22 -24.49 6.28 2.32
N THR A 23 -23.59 5.43 2.78
CA THR A 23 -23.82 4.60 3.95
C THR A 23 -22.57 4.60 4.84
N SER A 24 -22.77 4.36 6.15
CA SER A 24 -21.63 4.16 7.04
C SER A 24 -20.82 2.97 6.55
N LEU A 25 -19.48 3.12 6.50
CA LEU A 25 -18.59 2.05 6.05
C LEU A 25 -18.81 0.77 6.85
N SER A 26 -18.95 0.93 8.16
CA SER A 26 -19.05 -0.17 9.12
C SER A 26 -19.58 0.39 10.44
N LYS A 27 -20.26 -0.47 11.21
CA LYS A 27 -20.61 -0.16 12.60
C LYS A 27 -19.39 -0.11 13.52
N LEU A 28 -18.26 -0.65 13.08
CA LEU A 28 -16.97 -0.63 13.78
C LEU A 28 -16.19 0.66 13.55
N SER A 29 -16.53 1.48 12.55
CA SER A 29 -15.78 2.72 12.24
C SER A 29 -15.58 3.64 13.46
N PRO A 30 -16.58 3.86 14.36
CA PRO A 30 -16.38 4.68 15.56
C PRO A 30 -15.38 4.08 16.56
N TYR A 31 -15.12 2.78 16.49
CA TYR A 31 -14.19 2.04 17.34
C TYR A 31 -12.84 1.80 16.65
N SER A 32 -12.51 2.58 15.61
CA SER A 32 -11.27 2.48 14.85
C SER A 32 -10.01 2.59 15.73
N ALA A 33 -9.98 3.54 16.66
CA ALA A 33 -8.87 3.72 17.60
C ALA A 33 -8.69 2.53 18.56
N LEU A 34 -9.79 1.93 19.01
CA LEU A 34 -9.76 0.72 19.84
C LEU A 34 -9.25 -0.47 19.03
N THR A 35 -9.73 -0.63 17.79
CA THR A 35 -9.26 -1.66 16.87
C THR A 35 -7.76 -1.53 16.61
N LEU A 36 -7.28 -0.32 16.34
CA LEU A 36 -5.86 -0.04 16.17
C LEU A 36 -5.04 -0.41 17.41
N SER A 37 -5.53 -0.05 18.59
CA SER A 37 -4.87 -0.39 19.86
C SER A 37 -4.75 -1.90 20.05
N ILE A 38 -5.82 -2.66 19.74
CA ILE A 38 -5.81 -4.12 19.77
C ILE A 38 -4.80 -4.68 18.76
N VAL A 39 -4.75 -4.15 17.53
CA VAL A 39 -3.77 -4.55 16.51
C VAL A 39 -2.34 -4.34 17.01
N LEU A 40 -2.02 -3.19 17.59
CA LEU A 40 -0.67 -2.89 18.09
C LEU A 40 -0.27 -3.85 19.22
N VAL A 41 -1.19 -4.17 20.13
CA VAL A 41 -0.97 -5.18 21.18
C VAL A 41 -0.72 -6.56 20.58
N ILE A 42 -1.54 -6.98 19.60
CA ILE A 42 -1.35 -8.27 18.91
C ILE A 42 0.01 -8.30 18.21
N LEU A 43 0.39 -7.26 17.47
CA LEU A 43 1.70 -7.18 16.80
C LEU A 43 2.85 -7.26 17.80
N PHE A 44 2.74 -6.59 18.95
CA PHE A 44 3.72 -6.71 20.04
C PHE A 44 3.84 -8.15 20.56
N LEU A 45 2.71 -8.81 20.87
CA LEU A 45 2.71 -10.18 21.38
C LEU A 45 3.26 -11.19 20.35
N LEU A 46 2.84 -11.06 19.09
CA LEU A 46 3.33 -11.87 17.98
C LEU A 46 4.85 -11.70 17.81
N LYS A 47 5.33 -10.46 17.80
CA LYS A 47 6.77 -10.14 17.73
C LYS A 47 7.51 -10.80 18.88
N GLN A 48 7.10 -10.52 20.12
CA GLN A 48 7.89 -10.82 21.31
C GLN A 48 7.92 -12.32 21.63
N TYR A 49 6.76 -12.99 21.57
CA TYR A 49 6.62 -14.35 22.08
C TYR A 49 6.59 -15.41 21.00
N ILE A 50 6.17 -15.07 19.78
CA ILE A 50 6.05 -16.05 18.69
C ILE A 50 7.22 -15.92 17.73
N ILE A 51 7.47 -14.74 17.17
CA ILE A 51 8.41 -14.58 16.07
C ILE A 51 9.87 -14.60 16.57
N GLU A 52 10.24 -13.70 17.48
CA GLU A 52 11.61 -13.61 17.99
C GLU A 52 11.99 -14.76 18.92
N ALA A 53 11.09 -15.12 19.84
CA ALA A 53 11.39 -16.13 20.85
C ALA A 53 11.41 -17.56 20.28
N PHE A 54 10.56 -17.87 19.28
CA PHE A 54 10.33 -19.24 18.82
C PHE A 54 10.53 -19.44 17.32
N LEU A 55 9.73 -18.77 16.48
CA LEU A 55 9.59 -19.11 15.06
C LEU A 55 10.88 -18.92 14.27
N LEU A 56 11.53 -17.75 14.40
CA LEU A 56 12.73 -17.47 13.60
C LEU A 56 13.95 -18.28 14.06
N LYS A 57 14.09 -18.51 15.37
CA LYS A 57 15.14 -19.38 15.92
C LYS A 57 14.96 -20.82 15.42
N ARG A 58 13.72 -21.30 15.32
CA ARG A 58 13.43 -22.66 14.87
C ARG A 58 13.54 -22.83 13.35
N LEU A 59 13.06 -21.87 12.56
CA LEU A 59 13.07 -21.95 11.09
C LEU A 59 14.44 -21.69 10.49
N TYR A 60 15.19 -20.72 11.03
CA TYR A 60 16.44 -20.24 10.42
C TYR A 60 17.69 -20.62 11.23
N GLY A 61 17.55 -21.04 12.49
CA GLY A 61 18.65 -21.54 13.31
C GLY A 61 19.81 -20.54 13.42
N SER A 62 21.03 -21.05 13.16
CA SER A 62 22.27 -20.29 13.27
C SER A 62 22.33 -19.08 12.33
N ARG A 63 21.70 -19.14 11.15
CA ARG A 63 21.68 -18.03 10.19
C ARG A 63 20.99 -16.80 10.75
N TYR A 64 19.99 -16.97 11.61
CA TYR A 64 19.32 -15.86 12.29
C TYR A 64 20.09 -15.40 13.53
N THR A 65 20.59 -16.32 14.36
CA THR A 65 21.27 -15.96 15.62
C THR A 65 22.63 -15.30 15.41
N GLN A 66 23.26 -15.48 14.25
CA GLN A 66 24.52 -14.84 13.88
C GLN A 66 24.37 -13.43 13.29
N LEU A 67 23.14 -12.96 13.02
CA LEU A 67 22.91 -11.60 12.55
C LEU A 67 23.19 -10.59 13.67
N ASN A 68 23.84 -9.48 13.31
CA ASN A 68 23.95 -8.32 14.22
C ASN A 68 22.56 -7.75 14.57
N GLU A 69 22.46 -6.96 15.64
CA GLU A 69 21.18 -6.47 16.16
C GLU A 69 20.35 -5.72 15.11
N VAL A 70 21.00 -4.89 14.30
CA VAL A 70 20.35 -4.07 13.26
C VAL A 70 19.72 -4.98 12.18
N ASN A 71 20.50 -5.92 11.66
CA ASN A 71 20.03 -6.86 10.64
C ASN A 71 19.00 -7.84 11.19
N ARG A 72 19.15 -8.25 12.46
CA ARG A 72 18.21 -9.13 13.15
C ARG A 72 16.86 -8.47 13.32
N ARG A 73 16.80 -7.22 13.82
CA ARG A 73 15.57 -6.43 13.92
C ARG A 73 14.96 -6.19 12.55
N GLY A 74 15.76 -5.81 11.55
CA GLY A 74 15.28 -5.68 10.18
C GLY A 74 14.67 -6.99 9.64
N PHE A 75 15.26 -8.14 9.96
CA PHE A 75 14.79 -9.45 9.52
C PHE A 75 13.45 -9.83 10.16
N VAL A 76 13.32 -9.60 11.47
CA VAL A 76 12.05 -9.75 12.20
C VAL A 76 10.98 -8.85 11.59
N ASN A 77 11.31 -7.59 11.34
CA ASN A 77 10.38 -6.62 10.76
C ASN A 77 9.87 -7.07 9.39
N HIS A 78 10.75 -7.54 8.50
CA HIS A 78 10.33 -8.02 7.18
C HIS A 78 9.38 -9.22 7.26
N HIS A 79 9.53 -10.10 8.24
CA HIS A 79 8.59 -11.21 8.46
C HIS A 79 7.24 -10.72 8.97
N ILE A 80 7.22 -9.84 9.97
CA ILE A 80 5.98 -9.26 10.49
C ILE A 80 5.23 -8.51 9.39
N ALA A 81 5.93 -7.62 8.69
CA ALA A 81 5.35 -6.84 7.60
C ALA A 81 4.84 -7.73 6.47
N GLY A 82 5.65 -8.69 6.01
CA GLY A 82 5.26 -9.62 4.94
C GLY A 82 4.07 -10.52 5.33
N ALA A 83 4.09 -11.10 6.54
CA ALA A 83 3.00 -11.95 7.02
C ALA A 83 1.69 -11.16 7.22
N THR A 84 1.78 -9.95 7.75
CA THR A 84 0.62 -9.07 7.94
C THR A 84 0.02 -8.66 6.59
N LYS A 85 0.86 -8.28 5.62
CA LYS A 85 0.42 -7.98 4.25
C LYS A 85 -0.26 -9.18 3.59
N LEU A 86 0.30 -10.39 3.74
CA LEU A 86 -0.33 -11.62 3.23
C LEU A 86 -1.68 -11.90 3.89
N MET A 87 -1.79 -11.71 5.20
CA MET A 87 -3.06 -11.87 5.94
C MET A 87 -4.11 -10.88 5.44
N ILE A 88 -3.74 -9.61 5.28
CA ILE A 88 -4.64 -8.57 4.73
C ILE A 88 -5.07 -8.97 3.32
N LEU A 89 -4.14 -9.39 2.46
CA LEU A 89 -4.46 -9.81 1.09
C LEU A 89 -5.53 -10.91 1.07
N VAL A 90 -5.37 -11.95 1.88
CA VAL A 90 -6.32 -13.06 1.95
C VAL A 90 -7.68 -12.62 2.52
N ALA A 91 -7.69 -11.78 3.56
CA ALA A 91 -8.92 -11.35 4.23
C ALA A 91 -9.70 -10.30 3.41
N ALA A 92 -8.99 -9.35 2.80
CA ALA A 92 -9.57 -8.21 2.11
C ALA A 92 -9.94 -8.52 0.66
N VAL A 93 -9.32 -9.49 -0.02
CA VAL A 93 -9.57 -9.73 -1.45
C VAL A 93 -11.04 -10.02 -1.77
N TYR A 94 -11.72 -10.84 -0.95
CA TYR A 94 -13.14 -11.14 -1.16
C TYR A 94 -14.04 -9.91 -0.99
N PRO A 95 -14.06 -9.21 0.17
CA PRO A 95 -14.95 -8.07 0.35
C PRO A 95 -14.62 -6.95 -0.64
N PHE A 96 -13.33 -6.77 -0.92
CA PHE A 96 -12.85 -5.85 -1.92
C PHE A 96 -13.48 -6.08 -3.30
N ILE A 97 -13.37 -7.30 -3.84
CA ILE A 97 -13.91 -7.60 -5.18
C ILE A 97 -15.42 -7.38 -5.25
N ASN A 98 -16.14 -7.77 -4.19
CA ASN A 98 -17.60 -7.66 -4.20
C ASN A 98 -18.07 -6.19 -4.15
N VAL A 99 -17.37 -5.33 -3.40
CA VAL A 99 -17.72 -3.92 -3.28
C VAL A 99 -17.24 -3.10 -4.49
N ALA A 100 -16.02 -3.36 -4.98
CA ALA A 100 -15.42 -2.56 -6.04
C ALA A 100 -15.94 -2.90 -7.45
N PHE A 101 -16.22 -4.18 -7.70
CA PHE A 101 -16.49 -4.68 -9.05
C PHE A 101 -17.82 -5.40 -9.22
N ARG A 102 -18.51 -5.74 -8.13
CA ARG A 102 -19.82 -6.38 -8.16
C ARG A 102 -20.85 -5.44 -7.55
N TYR A 103 -22.04 -5.96 -7.30
CA TYR A 103 -23.21 -5.21 -6.84
C TYR A 103 -23.33 -5.13 -5.32
N ALA A 104 -22.27 -5.46 -4.57
CA ALA A 104 -22.35 -5.49 -3.12
C ALA A 104 -22.05 -4.12 -2.52
N VAL A 105 -22.75 -3.78 -1.44
CA VAL A 105 -22.45 -2.59 -0.63
C VAL A 105 -21.66 -2.97 0.61
N LEU A 106 -21.00 -1.99 1.24
CA LEU A 106 -20.17 -2.22 2.43
C LEU A 106 -20.94 -2.87 3.60
N ASN A 107 -22.25 -2.65 3.68
CA ASN A 107 -23.12 -3.20 4.72
C ASN A 107 -23.63 -4.61 4.43
N ASP A 108 -23.33 -5.19 3.26
CA ASP A 108 -23.73 -6.56 2.95
C ASP A 108 -22.99 -7.57 3.83
N PRO A 109 -23.63 -8.70 4.17
CA PRO A 109 -23.01 -9.72 5.01
C PRO A 109 -21.82 -10.38 4.29
N TYR A 110 -20.71 -10.59 5.01
CA TYR A 110 -19.49 -11.21 4.48
C TYR A 110 -19.69 -12.63 3.96
N ALA A 111 -20.62 -13.38 4.58
CA ALA A 111 -21.04 -14.69 4.14
C ALA A 111 -22.54 -14.85 4.40
N ARG A 112 -23.18 -15.82 3.75
CA ARG A 112 -24.62 -16.07 3.93
C ARG A 112 -24.92 -16.34 5.41
N GLY A 113 -25.77 -15.49 6.02
CA GLY A 113 -26.13 -15.57 7.44
C GLY A 113 -25.12 -14.95 8.41
N SER A 114 -24.02 -14.35 7.92
CA SER A 114 -23.04 -13.65 8.74
C SER A 114 -23.61 -12.34 9.30
N ARG A 115 -23.26 -12.02 10.55
CA ARG A 115 -23.48 -10.69 11.13
C ARG A 115 -22.36 -9.70 10.79
N VAL A 116 -21.19 -10.21 10.42
CA VAL A 116 -20.03 -9.42 9.98
C VAL A 116 -20.27 -8.97 8.55
N THR A 117 -20.10 -7.68 8.27
CA THR A 117 -20.27 -7.10 6.93
C THR A 117 -18.96 -7.06 6.14
N LEU A 118 -19.05 -6.82 4.84
CA LEU A 118 -17.87 -6.59 3.98
C LEU A 118 -17.04 -5.40 4.49
N GLY A 119 -17.71 -4.32 4.90
CA GLY A 119 -17.11 -3.11 5.44
C GLY A 119 -16.42 -3.33 6.79
N ASP A 120 -16.99 -4.16 7.67
CA ASP A 120 -16.33 -4.53 8.95
C ASP A 120 -14.96 -5.15 8.69
N VAL A 121 -14.88 -6.08 7.73
CA VAL A 121 -13.60 -6.74 7.37
C VAL A 121 -12.62 -5.75 6.76
N LEU A 122 -13.08 -4.88 5.85
CA LEU A 122 -12.21 -3.87 5.23
C LEU A 122 -11.67 -2.86 6.26
N VAL A 123 -12.51 -2.36 7.18
CA VAL A 123 -12.06 -1.44 8.25
C VAL A 123 -11.04 -2.12 9.17
N VAL A 124 -11.26 -3.37 9.57
CA VAL A 124 -10.28 -4.12 10.38
C VAL A 124 -8.97 -4.29 9.62
N CYS A 125 -9.02 -4.70 8.34
CA CYS A 125 -7.84 -4.82 7.49
C CYS A 125 -7.07 -3.49 7.35
N THR A 126 -7.78 -2.36 7.22
CA THR A 126 -7.17 -1.02 7.20
C THR A 126 -6.46 -0.71 8.51
N GLN A 127 -7.07 -1.02 9.66
CA GLN A 127 -6.41 -0.80 10.96
C GLN A 127 -5.21 -1.75 11.18
N VAL A 128 -5.27 -2.97 10.65
CA VAL A 128 -4.12 -3.89 10.62
C VAL A 128 -2.97 -3.29 9.78
N LEU A 129 -3.27 -2.74 8.61
CA LEU A 129 -2.28 -2.08 7.76
C LEU A 129 -1.63 -0.88 8.47
N VAL A 130 -2.44 0.00 9.06
CA VAL A 130 -1.98 1.16 9.83
C VAL A 130 -1.11 0.72 11.01
N GLY A 131 -1.57 -0.27 11.79
CA GLY A 131 -0.81 -0.78 12.93
C GLY A 131 0.53 -1.37 12.54
N MET A 132 0.61 -2.04 11.38
CA MET A 132 1.86 -2.56 10.82
C MET A 132 2.83 -1.44 10.44
N TYR A 133 2.37 -0.37 9.80
CA TYR A 133 3.23 0.78 9.48
C TYR A 133 3.70 1.56 10.71
N ILE A 134 2.83 1.74 11.71
CA ILE A 134 3.24 2.31 13.01
C ILE A 134 4.31 1.43 13.65
N PHE A 135 4.09 0.11 13.67
CA PHE A 135 5.06 -0.83 14.19
C PHE A 135 6.40 -0.74 13.44
N GLU A 136 6.39 -0.66 12.12
CA GLU A 136 7.61 -0.56 11.31
C GLU A 136 8.39 0.74 11.59
N LEU A 137 7.67 1.87 11.72
CA LEU A 137 8.27 3.17 12.07
C LEU A 137 8.98 3.16 13.43
N ILE A 138 8.38 2.52 14.45
CA ILE A 138 8.97 2.48 15.81
C ILE A 138 10.00 1.37 15.99
N TYR A 139 9.86 0.25 15.26
CA TYR A 139 10.68 -0.93 15.50
C TYR A 139 11.96 -0.95 14.68
N ARG A 140 12.00 -0.33 13.49
CA ARG A 140 13.24 -0.22 12.71
C ARG A 140 14.23 0.72 13.38
N VAL A 141 15.50 0.31 13.36
CA VAL A 141 16.62 1.14 13.86
C VAL A 141 17.00 2.23 12.84
N LYS A 142 16.90 1.89 11.56
CA LYS A 142 17.16 2.79 10.45
C LYS A 142 16.03 2.68 9.45
N ILE A 143 15.48 3.83 9.07
CA ILE A 143 14.45 3.96 8.06
C ILE A 143 14.81 5.14 7.18
N SER A 144 14.79 4.95 5.87
CA SER A 144 14.96 6.06 4.94
C SER A 144 13.83 7.07 5.15
N HIS A 145 14.15 8.37 5.16
CA HIS A 145 13.17 9.46 5.22
C HIS A 145 12.05 9.29 4.19
N ILE A 146 12.38 8.83 2.98
CA ILE A 146 11.40 8.61 1.91
C ILE A 146 10.41 7.51 2.32
N SER A 147 10.91 6.40 2.88
CA SER A 147 10.07 5.30 3.37
C SER A 147 9.28 5.71 4.61
N ALA A 148 9.86 6.50 5.52
CA ALA A 148 9.15 7.03 6.68
C ALA A 148 7.98 7.95 6.25
N MET A 149 8.21 8.86 5.31
CA MET A 149 7.17 9.73 4.75
C MET A 149 6.07 8.94 4.04
N HIS A 150 6.44 7.88 3.31
CA HIS A 150 5.47 6.95 2.73
C HIS A 150 4.58 6.34 3.82
N HIS A 151 5.18 5.74 4.86
CA HIS A 151 4.42 5.12 5.95
C HIS A 151 3.52 6.13 6.70
N ILE A 152 4.05 7.31 7.03
CA ILE A 152 3.27 8.38 7.66
C ILE A 152 2.11 8.80 6.76
N GLY A 153 2.36 8.99 5.47
CA GLY A 153 1.34 9.28 4.48
C GLY A 153 0.23 8.24 4.48
N THR A 154 0.58 6.94 4.44
CA THR A 154 -0.41 5.85 4.40
C THR A 154 -1.25 5.81 5.66
N ILE A 155 -0.63 6.03 6.83
CA ILE A 155 -1.33 6.14 8.11
C ILE A 155 -2.31 7.30 8.08
N MET A 156 -1.89 8.48 7.66
CA MET A 156 -2.73 9.68 7.64
C MET A 156 -3.91 9.55 6.68
N VAL A 157 -3.68 9.03 5.46
CA VAL A 157 -4.75 8.81 4.48
C VAL A 157 -5.76 7.79 4.99
N ALA A 158 -5.30 6.65 5.52
CA ALA A 158 -6.18 5.62 6.03
C ALA A 158 -7.04 6.09 7.22
N GLN A 159 -6.44 6.84 8.16
CA GLN A 159 -7.17 7.38 9.31
C GLN A 159 -8.12 8.51 8.90
N ALA A 160 -7.72 9.38 7.96
CA ALA A 160 -8.57 10.43 7.42
C ALA A 160 -9.81 9.84 6.72
N ALA A 161 -9.63 8.83 5.85
CA ALA A 161 -10.73 8.16 5.16
C ALA A 161 -11.77 7.58 6.14
N ILE A 162 -11.31 6.98 7.25
CA ILE A 162 -12.22 6.47 8.28
C ILE A 162 -12.89 7.62 9.06
N ALA A 163 -12.15 8.65 9.44
CA ALA A 163 -12.70 9.79 10.18
C ALA A 163 -13.77 10.53 9.37
N ILE A 164 -13.51 10.79 8.09
CA ILE A 164 -14.44 11.45 7.16
C ILE A 164 -15.71 10.60 6.99
N SER A 165 -15.58 9.27 6.99
CA SER A 165 -16.73 8.37 6.88
C SER A 165 -17.69 8.35 8.07
N LEU A 166 -17.30 8.95 9.20
CA LEU A 166 -18.17 9.06 10.38
C LEU A 166 -19.16 10.22 10.27
N ASP A 167 -18.87 11.25 9.47
CA ASP A 167 -19.75 12.41 9.25
C ASP A 167 -20.42 12.35 7.86
N LEU A 168 -21.22 11.31 7.66
CA LEU A 168 -21.95 11.05 6.39
C LEU A 168 -22.90 12.19 6.00
N THR A 169 -23.37 12.97 6.97
CA THR A 169 -24.27 14.10 6.76
C THR A 169 -23.58 15.26 6.05
N ARG A 170 -22.25 15.36 6.19
CA ARG A 170 -21.45 16.44 5.63
C ARG A 170 -20.72 16.00 4.36
N GLU A 171 -20.30 14.74 4.28
CA GLU A 171 -19.34 14.27 3.27
C GLU A 171 -19.91 13.13 2.41
N LYS A 172 -20.51 13.49 1.28
CA LYS A 172 -21.09 12.53 0.32
C LYS A 172 -20.04 11.63 -0.35
N ASP A 173 -18.77 11.99 -0.31
CA ASP A 173 -17.74 11.26 -1.04
C ASP A 173 -17.01 10.22 -0.17
N ALA A 174 -17.32 10.13 1.12
CA ALA A 174 -16.53 9.34 2.08
C ALA A 174 -16.46 7.84 1.77
N SER A 175 -17.56 7.26 1.26
CA SER A 175 -17.58 5.85 0.85
C SER A 175 -16.73 5.61 -0.40
N ILE A 176 -16.76 6.55 -1.35
CA ILE A 176 -15.97 6.48 -2.57
C ILE A 176 -14.49 6.66 -2.24
N GLU A 177 -14.14 7.58 -1.34
CA GLU A 177 -12.78 7.80 -0.88
C GLU A 177 -12.22 6.58 -0.15
N PHE A 178 -12.98 5.99 0.80
CA PHE A 178 -12.56 4.76 1.46
C PHE A 178 -12.39 3.61 0.46
N ILE A 179 -13.36 3.45 -0.45
CA ILE A 179 -13.26 2.46 -1.52
C ILE A 179 -12.02 2.73 -2.36
N LEU A 180 -11.71 3.97 -2.74
CA LEU A 180 -10.49 4.31 -3.50
C LEU A 180 -9.20 4.02 -2.74
N CYS A 181 -9.18 4.29 -1.43
CA CYS A 181 -8.08 3.89 -0.54
C CYS A 181 -7.93 2.35 -0.47
N THR A 182 -9.01 1.60 -0.69
CA THR A 182 -8.95 0.13 -0.84
C THR A 182 -8.75 -0.33 -2.29
N VAL A 183 -9.09 0.51 -3.29
CA VAL A 183 -9.33 0.09 -4.68
C VAL A 183 -8.14 0.08 -5.56
N TRP A 184 -7.29 1.11 -5.61
CA TRP A 184 -6.09 1.15 -6.45
C TRP A 184 -5.99 0.08 -7.58
N GLY A 185 -7.00 0.10 -8.47
CA GLY A 185 -7.21 -0.83 -9.58
C GLY A 185 -8.51 -0.72 -10.44
N LYS A 186 -8.39 -0.32 -11.73
CA LYS A 186 -9.09 -0.80 -12.98
C LYS A 186 -8.58 -0.10 -14.27
N PRO A 187 -8.16 -0.85 -15.32
CA PRO A 187 -8.58 -0.49 -16.69
C PRO A 187 -8.79 -1.74 -17.60
N PRO A 188 -9.19 -1.60 -18.88
CA PRO A 188 -10.08 -0.64 -19.52
C PRO A 188 -11.43 -1.29 -19.89
N THR A 189 -12.52 -0.54 -19.89
CA THR A 189 -13.72 -0.94 -20.65
C THR A 189 -13.46 -0.67 -22.12
N THR A 190 -13.39 -1.74 -22.91
CA THR A 190 -13.57 -1.70 -24.35
C THR A 190 -14.87 -0.97 -24.67
N THR A 191 -14.72 0.02 -25.55
CA THR A 191 -15.76 0.77 -26.23
C THR A 191 -16.99 -0.08 -26.56
N SER A 192 -18.14 0.20 -25.94
CA SER A 192 -19.42 -0.15 -26.53
C SER A 192 -19.68 0.83 -27.68
N GLY A 193 -19.65 0.30 -28.90
CA GLY A 193 -20.07 0.99 -30.11
C GLY A 193 -21.55 1.42 -30.09
N PRO A 194 -22.01 2.06 -31.17
CA PRO A 194 -23.31 2.74 -31.21
C PRO A 194 -24.48 1.75 -31.02
N GLN A 195 -25.42 2.13 -30.15
CA GLN A 195 -26.67 1.40 -29.91
C GLN A 195 -27.44 1.14 -31.23
N PRO A 196 -27.95 -0.09 -31.46
CA PRO A 196 -28.98 -0.31 -32.47
C PRO A 196 -30.34 0.18 -31.97
N ARG A 197 -31.04 0.91 -32.85
CA ARG A 197 -32.39 1.43 -32.65
C ARG A 197 -33.40 0.33 -32.31
N HIS A 198 -34.32 0.69 -31.41
CA HIS A 198 -35.52 -0.03 -31.02
C HIS A 198 -36.22 -0.82 -32.16
N ARG A 199 -36.48 -2.11 -31.92
CA ARG A 199 -37.61 -2.85 -32.48
C ARG A 199 -38.51 -3.37 -31.34
N PRO A 200 -39.84 -3.41 -31.52
CA PRO A 200 -40.76 -3.92 -30.52
C PRO A 200 -40.74 -5.46 -30.42
N PRO A 201 -41.16 -6.04 -29.29
CA PRO A 201 -40.98 -7.46 -28.99
C PRO A 201 -42.06 -8.35 -29.63
N SER A 202 -41.63 -9.50 -30.16
CA SER A 202 -42.49 -10.64 -30.48
C SER A 202 -42.43 -11.69 -29.35
N PRO A 203 -43.52 -12.41 -29.02
CA PRO A 203 -43.53 -13.39 -27.96
C PRO A 203 -43.03 -14.76 -28.48
N ARG A 204 -41.90 -15.25 -27.96
CA ARG A 204 -41.53 -16.68 -28.05
C ARG A 204 -41.18 -17.24 -26.68
N LYS A 205 -41.90 -18.30 -26.31
CA LYS A 205 -41.67 -19.18 -25.15
C LYS A 205 -40.54 -20.15 -25.49
N GLY A 206 -39.49 -20.18 -24.68
CA GLY A 206 -38.44 -21.19 -24.65
C GLY A 206 -37.62 -21.04 -23.37
N PRO A 207 -37.19 -22.13 -22.72
CA PRO A 207 -36.44 -22.06 -21.47
C PRO A 207 -35.01 -21.56 -21.73
N PRO A 208 -34.49 -20.63 -20.92
CA PRO A 208 -33.13 -20.12 -21.12
C PRO A 208 -32.09 -21.16 -20.68
N THR A 209 -31.18 -21.51 -21.57
CA THR A 209 -29.91 -22.19 -21.25
C THR A 209 -29.00 -21.27 -20.45
N PRO A 210 -28.32 -21.76 -19.39
CA PRO A 210 -27.39 -20.94 -18.61
C PRO A 210 -26.07 -20.79 -19.38
N TYR A 211 -25.87 -19.61 -19.98
CA TYR A 211 -24.55 -19.17 -20.40
C TYR A 211 -23.77 -18.77 -19.14
N ILE A 212 -22.66 -19.47 -18.86
CA ILE A 212 -21.63 -19.06 -17.91
C ILE A 212 -20.52 -18.41 -18.74
N PRO A 213 -20.38 -17.07 -18.77
CA PRO A 213 -19.18 -16.46 -19.31
C PRO A 213 -18.08 -16.62 -18.26
N LEU A 214 -17.08 -17.45 -18.58
CA LEU A 214 -15.83 -17.52 -17.84
C LEU A 214 -14.97 -16.30 -18.23
N GLU A 215 -15.35 -15.11 -17.74
CA GLU A 215 -14.50 -13.93 -17.85
C GLU A 215 -13.44 -13.96 -16.74
N LEU A 216 -12.26 -14.44 -17.11
CA LEU A 216 -11.02 -14.30 -16.35
C LEU A 216 -10.58 -12.83 -16.41
N THR A 217 -11.29 -11.96 -15.69
CA THR A 217 -10.97 -10.53 -15.62
C THR A 217 -9.98 -10.28 -14.51
N SER A 218 -8.89 -9.60 -14.89
CA SER A 218 -7.85 -9.10 -14.01
C SER A 218 -8.48 -8.36 -12.82
N LYS A 219 -7.98 -8.65 -11.62
CA LYS A 219 -8.44 -8.04 -10.36
C LYS A 219 -7.39 -7.04 -9.86
N PRO A 220 -7.45 -5.79 -10.32
CA PRO A 220 -6.56 -4.75 -9.82
C PRO A 220 -7.16 -4.17 -8.52
N GLY A 221 -6.31 -4.01 -7.50
CA GLY A 221 -6.66 -3.51 -6.17
C GLY A 221 -5.99 -4.27 -5.02
N ALA A 222 -5.56 -5.51 -5.30
CA ALA A 222 -4.55 -6.21 -4.52
C ALA A 222 -3.10 -5.73 -4.83
N PHE A 223 -2.95 -4.72 -5.69
CA PHE A 223 -1.71 -4.52 -6.42
C PHE A 223 -0.59 -3.95 -5.55
N ASP A 224 -0.88 -2.94 -4.73
CA ASP A 224 0.10 -2.36 -3.81
C ASP A 224 0.58 -3.41 -2.80
N ILE A 225 -0.34 -4.15 -2.18
CA ILE A 225 0.01 -5.25 -1.24
C ILE A 225 0.83 -6.35 -1.92
N VAL A 226 0.48 -6.75 -3.14
CA VAL A 226 1.18 -7.81 -3.89
C VAL A 226 2.56 -7.33 -4.36
N CYS A 227 2.65 -6.13 -4.92
CA CYS A 227 3.89 -5.54 -5.42
C CYS A 227 4.83 -5.15 -4.29
N GLU A 228 4.33 -4.77 -3.11
CA GLU A 228 5.14 -4.51 -1.91
C GLU A 228 5.56 -5.79 -1.18
N LEU A 229 4.79 -6.88 -1.27
CA LEU A 229 5.14 -8.15 -0.64
C LEU A 229 6.44 -8.74 -1.23
N LEU A 230 6.61 -8.63 -2.55
CA LEU A 230 7.76 -9.19 -3.25
C LEU A 230 9.12 -8.59 -2.81
N PRO A 231 9.29 -7.26 -2.67
CA PRO A 231 10.42 -6.63 -1.99
C PRO A 231 10.79 -7.23 -0.64
N HIS A 232 9.81 -7.53 0.21
CA HIS A 232 10.06 -8.10 1.53
C HIS A 232 10.63 -9.51 1.41
N ILE A 233 10.04 -10.33 0.54
CA ILE A 233 10.54 -11.68 0.24
C ILE A 233 11.95 -11.60 -0.36
N ALA A 234 12.20 -10.64 -1.26
CA ALA A 234 13.49 -10.46 -1.91
C ALA A 234 14.61 -10.17 -0.89
N ILE A 235 14.36 -9.27 0.07
CA ILE A 235 15.33 -8.95 1.14
C ILE A 235 15.53 -10.11 2.11
N ILE A 236 14.49 -10.88 2.43
CA ILE A 236 14.63 -12.10 3.24
C ILE A 236 15.53 -13.11 2.52
N LEU A 237 15.25 -13.41 1.25
CA LEU A 237 16.02 -14.34 0.44
C LEU A 237 17.46 -13.88 0.21
N TYR A 238 17.68 -12.57 0.06
CA TYR A 238 19.01 -11.97 0.00
C TYR A 238 19.86 -12.31 1.22
N ARG A 239 19.27 -12.27 2.41
CA ARG A 239 19.96 -12.63 3.65
C ARG A 239 20.15 -14.14 3.83
N LEU A 240 19.27 -14.95 3.23
CA LEU A 240 19.34 -16.41 3.33
C LEU A 240 20.31 -17.03 2.33
N HIS A 241 20.54 -16.41 1.18
CA HIS A 241 21.34 -16.94 0.08
C HIS A 241 22.39 -15.94 -0.44
N PRO A 242 23.31 -15.43 0.41
CA PRO A 242 24.30 -14.43 0.00
C PRO A 242 25.30 -14.96 -1.05
N SER A 243 25.49 -16.27 -1.14
CA SER A 243 26.48 -16.92 -2.03
C SER A 243 25.98 -17.23 -3.44
N SER A 244 24.72 -16.91 -3.78
CA SER A 244 24.15 -17.21 -5.09
C SER A 244 23.85 -15.94 -5.89
N PRO A 245 24.87 -15.25 -6.44
CA PRO A 245 24.68 -13.96 -7.13
C PRO A 245 23.76 -14.07 -8.35
N LEU A 246 23.76 -15.20 -9.05
CA LEU A 246 22.85 -15.44 -10.18
C LEU A 246 21.37 -15.45 -9.76
N PHE A 247 21.06 -16.14 -8.67
CA PHE A 247 19.70 -16.18 -8.12
C PHE A 247 19.26 -14.80 -7.65
N LEU A 248 20.12 -14.11 -6.89
CA LEU A 248 19.84 -12.78 -6.36
C LEU A 248 19.68 -11.73 -7.47
N SER A 249 20.49 -11.81 -8.53
CA SER A 249 20.38 -10.96 -9.71
C SER A 249 18.99 -11.08 -10.33
N ARG A 250 18.53 -12.31 -10.61
CA ARG A 250 17.20 -12.56 -11.18
C ARG A 250 16.08 -12.09 -10.24
N LEU A 251 16.23 -12.36 -8.94
CA LEU A 251 15.26 -11.98 -7.92
C LEU A 251 15.09 -10.45 -7.83
N PHE A 252 16.20 -9.70 -7.81
CA PHE A 252 16.15 -8.23 -7.76
C PHE A 252 15.67 -7.59 -9.06
N ALA A 253 16.03 -8.17 -10.21
CA ALA A 253 15.48 -7.74 -11.50
C ALA A 253 13.96 -7.93 -11.52
N PHE A 254 13.47 -9.09 -11.07
CA PHE A 254 12.05 -9.40 -11.00
C PHE A 254 11.31 -8.49 -10.00
N ALA A 255 11.88 -8.28 -8.81
CA ALA A 255 11.33 -7.37 -7.82
C ALA A 255 11.24 -5.94 -8.36
N SER A 256 12.32 -5.42 -8.95
CA SER A 256 12.36 -4.08 -9.55
C SER A 256 11.34 -3.91 -10.68
N ALA A 257 11.20 -4.91 -11.55
CA ALA A 257 10.25 -4.85 -12.67
C ALA A 257 8.80 -4.90 -12.17
N THR A 258 8.51 -5.76 -11.19
CA THR A 258 7.17 -5.92 -10.62
C THR A 258 6.76 -4.69 -9.84
N THR A 259 7.66 -4.06 -9.07
CA THR A 259 7.36 -2.81 -8.36
C THR A 259 7.17 -1.64 -9.31
N LEU A 260 7.98 -1.54 -10.37
CA LEU A 260 7.82 -0.49 -11.39
C LEU A 260 6.49 -0.63 -12.15
N PHE A 261 6.18 -1.84 -12.62
CA PHE A 261 4.90 -2.13 -13.26
C PHE A 261 3.73 -1.93 -12.28
N GLY A 262 3.95 -2.31 -11.02
CA GLY A 262 3.27 -1.88 -9.79
C GLY A 262 2.78 -0.44 -9.82
N THR A 263 3.73 0.46 -9.67
CA THR A 263 3.48 1.90 -9.61
C THR A 263 2.82 2.44 -10.87
N LEU A 264 3.21 1.94 -12.05
CA LEU A 264 2.64 2.40 -13.32
C LEU A 264 1.16 2.02 -13.46
N ALA A 265 0.80 0.76 -13.23
CA ALA A 265 -0.58 0.33 -13.36
C ALA A 265 -1.44 1.00 -12.29
N GLU A 266 -0.94 1.11 -11.06
CA GLU A 266 -1.60 1.83 -9.97
C GLU A 266 -1.89 3.30 -10.37
N THR A 267 -0.87 4.00 -10.85
CA THR A 267 -0.97 5.40 -11.30
C THR A 267 -2.00 5.58 -12.40
N LEU A 268 -1.96 4.74 -13.44
CA LEU A 268 -2.90 4.80 -14.55
C LEU A 268 -4.35 4.65 -14.08
N VAL A 269 -4.58 3.71 -13.16
CA VAL A 269 -5.91 3.51 -12.60
C VAL A 269 -6.34 4.74 -11.82
N ILE A 270 -5.48 5.25 -10.94
CA ILE A 270 -5.83 6.34 -10.04
C ILE A 270 -6.27 7.54 -10.83
N PHE A 271 -5.48 7.95 -11.82
CA PHE A 271 -5.83 9.09 -12.66
C PHE A 271 -7.09 8.82 -13.49
N TYR A 272 -7.33 7.57 -13.91
CA TYR A 272 -8.58 7.20 -14.57
C TYR A 272 -9.80 7.35 -13.64
N LEU A 273 -9.75 6.78 -12.43
CA LEU A 273 -10.84 6.85 -11.45
C LEU A 273 -11.06 8.28 -10.96
N PHE A 274 -9.98 8.98 -10.65
CA PHE A 274 -9.99 10.37 -10.23
C PHE A 274 -10.60 11.28 -11.31
N GLY A 275 -10.20 11.12 -12.58
CA GLY A 275 -10.78 11.85 -13.71
C GLY A 275 -12.24 11.50 -13.95
N SER A 276 -12.62 10.22 -13.83
CA SER A 276 -14.00 9.76 -14.01
C SER A 276 -14.97 10.28 -12.94
N LEU A 277 -14.44 10.58 -11.75
CA LEU A 277 -15.18 11.10 -10.60
C LEU A 277 -14.96 12.61 -10.38
N TRP A 278 -14.23 13.28 -11.27
CA TRP A 278 -13.88 14.71 -11.18
C TRP A 278 -15.03 15.65 -10.77
N PRO A 279 -16.25 15.52 -11.31
CA PRO A 279 -17.36 16.41 -10.94
C PRO A 279 -17.86 16.23 -9.50
N GLN A 280 -17.65 15.05 -8.91
CA GLN A 280 -18.15 14.71 -7.58
C GLN A 280 -17.21 15.21 -6.48
N TRP A 281 -15.90 15.15 -6.73
CA TRP A 281 -14.91 15.53 -5.73
C TRP A 281 -15.03 16.98 -5.25
N GLN A 282 -14.91 17.14 -3.93
CA GLN A 282 -14.63 18.42 -3.32
C GLN A 282 -13.28 19.01 -3.77
N LEU A 283 -13.16 20.34 -3.69
CA LEU A 283 -11.93 21.05 -4.07
C LEU A 283 -10.70 20.57 -3.28
N ALA A 284 -10.86 20.25 -2.00
CA ALA A 284 -9.77 19.76 -1.17
C ALA A 284 -9.18 18.45 -1.74
N PHE A 285 -10.01 17.48 -2.10
CA PHE A 285 -9.57 16.22 -2.70
C PHE A 285 -9.01 16.40 -4.11
N LYS A 286 -9.55 17.35 -4.88
CA LYS A 286 -9.00 17.70 -6.20
C LYS A 286 -7.54 18.15 -6.13
N ILE A 287 -7.12 18.71 -5.00
CA ILE A 287 -5.76 19.22 -4.78
C ILE A 287 -4.91 18.19 -4.04
N VAL A 288 -5.40 17.67 -2.92
CA VAL A 288 -4.62 16.83 -2.01
C VAL A 288 -4.37 15.45 -2.61
N THR A 289 -5.37 14.83 -3.25
CA THR A 289 -5.25 13.45 -3.75
C THR A 289 -4.15 13.32 -4.83
N PRO A 290 -4.05 14.20 -5.86
CA PRO A 290 -2.95 14.12 -6.82
C PRO A 290 -1.57 14.39 -6.20
N ILE A 291 -1.47 15.32 -5.25
CA ILE A 291 -0.20 15.63 -4.57
C ILE A 291 0.29 14.42 -3.78
N LEU A 292 -0.59 13.82 -2.97
CA LEU A 292 -0.27 12.62 -2.22
C LEU A 292 0.10 11.48 -3.17
N HIS A 293 -0.67 11.28 -4.24
CA HIS A 293 -0.38 10.23 -5.23
C HIS A 293 0.99 10.38 -5.89
N CYS A 294 1.37 11.61 -6.28
CA CYS A 294 2.69 11.89 -6.81
C CYS A 294 3.80 11.58 -5.79
N ALA A 295 3.59 11.94 -4.53
CA ALA A 295 4.54 11.62 -3.46
C ALA A 295 4.68 10.09 -3.26
N PHE A 296 3.56 9.36 -3.22
CA PHE A 296 3.54 7.90 -3.14
C PHE A 296 4.25 7.25 -4.32
N SER A 297 3.91 7.66 -5.55
CA SER A 297 4.53 7.15 -6.76
C SER A 297 6.04 7.39 -6.76
N ALA A 298 6.50 8.58 -6.34
CA ALA A 298 7.92 8.87 -6.22
C ALA A 298 8.62 7.95 -5.22
N THR A 299 7.98 7.64 -4.08
CA THR A 299 8.54 6.72 -3.07
C THR A 299 8.64 5.28 -3.60
N GLN A 300 7.63 4.78 -4.33
CA GLN A 300 7.64 3.45 -4.91
C GLN A 300 8.65 3.34 -6.08
N LEU A 301 8.78 4.39 -6.91
CA LEU A 301 9.81 4.48 -7.95
C LEU A 301 11.22 4.49 -7.35
N HIS A 302 11.41 5.18 -6.23
CA HIS A 302 12.67 5.14 -5.49
C HIS A 302 12.99 3.73 -5.00
N GLY A 303 12.01 3.01 -4.45
CA GLY A 303 12.15 1.59 -4.07
C GLY A 303 12.54 0.70 -5.26
N SER A 304 11.88 0.89 -6.41
CA SER A 304 12.20 0.18 -7.66
C SER A 304 13.63 0.45 -8.11
N HIS A 305 14.09 1.70 -8.02
CA HIS A 305 15.45 2.08 -8.35
C HIS A 305 16.49 1.45 -7.41
N ILE A 306 16.20 1.30 -6.12
CA ILE A 306 17.07 0.57 -5.18
C ILE A 306 17.25 -0.89 -5.64
N PHE A 307 16.15 -1.59 -5.98
CA PHE A 307 16.24 -2.97 -6.46
C PHE A 307 16.98 -3.09 -7.79
N TYR A 308 16.79 -2.14 -8.71
CA TYR A 308 17.57 -2.07 -9.94
C TYR A 308 19.08 -1.96 -9.67
N ARG A 309 19.48 -1.10 -8.71
CA ARG A 309 20.90 -0.99 -8.31
C ARG A 309 21.42 -2.26 -7.65
N MET A 310 20.62 -2.92 -6.82
CA MET A 310 20.98 -4.21 -6.23
C MET A 310 21.15 -5.28 -7.31
N TRP A 311 20.28 -5.31 -8.33
CA TRP A 311 20.41 -6.19 -9.48
C TRP A 311 21.71 -5.94 -10.26
N LYS A 312 21.98 -4.68 -10.65
CA LYS A 312 23.23 -4.32 -11.35
C LYS A 312 24.47 -4.70 -10.57
N ARG A 313 24.45 -4.57 -9.24
CA ARG A 313 25.54 -5.02 -8.37
C ARG A 313 25.76 -6.53 -8.45
N GLN A 314 24.69 -7.33 -8.43
CA GLN A 314 24.81 -8.80 -8.55
C GLN A 314 25.33 -9.23 -9.94
N VAL A 315 24.99 -8.48 -10.99
CA VAL A 315 25.54 -8.70 -12.34
C VAL A 315 27.04 -8.43 -12.37
N GLY A 316 27.52 -7.31 -11.79
CA GLY A 316 28.95 -7.01 -11.72
C GLY A 316 29.76 -8.10 -11.00
N ILE A 317 29.21 -8.70 -9.93
CA ILE A 317 29.83 -9.85 -9.25
C ILE A 317 29.99 -11.05 -10.20
N LEU A 318 29.00 -11.32 -11.05
CA LEU A 318 29.04 -12.42 -12.01
C LEU A 318 30.03 -12.18 -13.14
N GLU A 319 30.22 -10.92 -13.52
CA GLU A 319 31.14 -10.50 -14.58
C GLU A 319 32.60 -10.40 -14.09
N GLY A 320 32.85 -10.61 -12.79
CA GLY A 320 34.18 -10.52 -12.18
C GLY A 320 34.65 -9.08 -11.96
N ASP A 321 33.73 -8.12 -11.98
CA ASP A 321 34.01 -6.69 -11.93
C ASP A 321 34.22 -6.24 -10.48
N VAL A 322 35.46 -6.40 -9.99
CA VAL A 322 35.82 -6.17 -8.57
C VAL A 322 35.78 -4.68 -8.21
N GLU A 323 36.05 -3.78 -9.14
CA GLU A 323 36.08 -2.32 -8.89
C GLU A 323 34.68 -1.72 -8.65
N GLY A 324 33.62 -2.30 -9.23
CA GLY A 324 32.24 -1.86 -8.99
C GLY A 324 31.69 -2.21 -7.59
N LEU A 325 32.36 -3.12 -6.88
CA LEU A 325 31.91 -3.62 -5.57
C LEU A 325 32.12 -2.63 -4.43
N GLU A 326 33.23 -1.87 -4.45
CA GLU A 326 33.56 -0.91 -3.39
C GLU A 326 32.69 0.35 -3.48
N ALA A 327 32.44 0.87 -4.69
CA ALA A 327 31.54 2.00 -4.91
C ALA A 327 30.06 1.68 -4.56
N GLY A 328 29.64 0.42 -4.77
CA GLY A 328 28.28 -0.04 -4.47
C GLY A 328 28.02 -0.32 -2.98
N ALA A 329 29.04 -0.77 -2.23
CA ALA A 329 28.95 -1.00 -0.79
C ALA A 329 28.75 0.31 -0.02
N ALA A 330 29.46 1.38 -0.42
CA ALA A 330 29.23 2.74 0.07
C ALA A 330 27.86 3.29 -0.34
N GLY A 331 27.27 2.81 -1.45
CA GLY A 331 25.97 3.28 -1.95
C GLY A 331 24.75 2.68 -1.26
N VAL A 332 24.75 1.39 -0.90
CA VAL A 332 23.57 0.75 -0.28
C VAL A 332 23.54 0.93 1.25
N GLY A 333 24.71 0.90 1.91
CA GLY A 333 24.82 1.31 3.31
C GLY A 333 24.86 2.83 3.50
N GLY A 334 25.32 3.57 2.48
CA GLY A 334 25.43 5.03 2.52
C GLY A 334 24.25 5.80 1.91
N LEU A 335 23.32 5.22 1.13
CA LEU A 335 22.07 5.93 0.83
C LEU A 335 21.17 6.05 2.08
N GLU A 336 21.32 5.11 3.01
CA GLU A 336 20.63 5.13 4.31
C GLU A 336 21.31 6.08 5.31
N VAL A 337 22.58 6.48 5.09
CA VAL A 337 23.37 7.35 5.99
C VAL A 337 23.57 8.77 5.42
N ARG A 338 23.74 8.93 4.10
CA ARG A 338 24.08 10.21 3.46
C ARG A 338 22.89 11.15 3.30
N ALA A 339 21.66 10.65 3.49
CA ALA A 339 20.47 11.50 3.62
C ALA A 339 20.41 12.23 4.97
N GLU A 340 21.09 11.73 6.01
CA GLU A 340 21.21 12.38 7.32
C GLU A 340 22.38 13.37 7.36
N ASP A 341 23.52 13.03 6.74
CA ASP A 341 24.69 13.91 6.73
C ASP A 341 24.46 15.24 6.00
N SER A 342 23.57 15.29 5.00
CA SER A 342 23.27 16.53 4.26
C SER A 342 22.38 17.51 5.03
N CYS A 343 21.74 17.08 6.13
CA CYS A 343 20.92 17.95 6.99
C CYS A 343 21.65 18.26 8.32
N ALA A 344 22.45 17.32 8.83
CA ALA A 344 23.33 17.55 9.99
C ALA A 344 24.48 18.53 9.68
N THR A 345 25.02 18.54 8.45
CA THR A 345 26.06 19.52 8.07
C THR A 345 25.53 20.96 8.00
N LEU A 346 24.24 21.19 7.72
CA LEU A 346 23.66 22.54 7.70
C LEU A 346 23.42 23.12 9.10
N THR A 347 23.24 22.27 10.12
CA THR A 347 23.10 22.70 11.52
C THR A 347 24.45 22.88 12.21
N ASP A 348 25.45 22.07 11.87
CA ASP A 348 26.81 22.19 12.43
C ASP A 348 27.62 23.34 11.79
N GLU A 349 27.38 23.68 10.51
CA GLU A 349 28.01 24.84 9.86
C GLU A 349 27.45 26.18 10.38
N HIS A 350 26.18 26.23 10.81
CA HIS A 350 25.59 27.38 11.51
C HIS A 350 26.10 27.51 12.96
N ALA A 351 26.34 26.40 13.65
CA ALA A 351 26.95 26.38 14.97
C ALA A 351 28.45 26.78 14.93
N ARG A 352 29.20 26.36 13.91
CA ARG A 352 30.60 26.78 13.73
C ARG A 352 30.76 28.24 13.31
N ARG A 353 29.82 28.80 12.53
CA ARG A 353 29.83 30.24 12.20
C ARG A 353 29.50 31.16 13.38
N SER A 354 28.77 30.67 14.38
CA SER A 354 28.44 31.45 15.59
C SER A 354 29.54 31.41 16.66
N VAL A 355 30.50 30.49 16.58
CA VAL A 355 31.64 30.39 17.51
C VAL A 355 32.90 31.13 17.00
N LEU A 356 32.94 31.53 15.74
CA LEU A 356 34.12 32.19 15.12
C LEU A 356 34.04 33.73 15.03
N LEU A 357 33.03 34.37 15.64
CA LEU A 357 33.05 35.82 15.79
C LEU A 357 33.81 36.18 17.08
N PRO A 358 34.96 36.88 16.98
CA PRO A 358 35.67 37.35 18.17
C PRO A 358 34.81 38.37 18.93
N PRO A 359 34.89 38.42 20.27
CA PRO A 359 34.18 39.43 21.05
C PRO A 359 34.65 40.83 20.64
N GLU A 360 33.71 41.69 20.26
CA GLU A 360 33.97 43.11 20.05
C GLU A 360 34.59 43.70 21.32
N GLY A 361 35.80 44.23 21.16
CA GLY A 361 36.56 44.87 22.22
C GLY A 361 35.82 46.08 22.77
N LYS A 362 35.58 46.08 24.07
CA LYS A 362 35.31 47.29 24.84
C LYS A 362 36.58 48.14 24.84
N THR A 363 36.59 49.19 24.04
CA THR A 363 37.54 50.30 24.19
C THR A 363 37.15 51.12 25.41
N THR A 364 38.11 51.23 26.32
CA THR A 364 38.14 52.18 27.43
C THR A 364 38.23 53.61 26.93
N GLY A 365 37.39 54.48 27.49
CA GLY A 365 37.47 55.94 27.44
C GLY A 365 36.83 56.48 28.70
#